data_AF-A0A561E7Z5-F1
#
_entry.id   AF-A0A561E7Z5-F1
#
_cell.length_a   1.000
_cell.length_b   1.000
_cell.length_c   1.000
_cell.angle_alpha   90.00
_cell.angle_beta   90.00
_cell.angle_gamma   90.00
#
_symmetry.space_group_name_H-M   'P 1'
#
loop_
_entity.id
_entity.type
_entity.pdbx_description
1 polymer ?
#
loop_
_entity_poly.entity_id
_entity_poly.type
_entity_poly.pdbx_seq_one_letter_code
_entity_poly.pdbx_strand_id
1 'polypeptide(L)'
;MRHAAVMHFVGLDLAWGERNRTGIAVLDDAGVLRHLLSVRSEAEIVEGIAAYVGGGCLVGLDAPLVVPNENGNRRAERELNRDFAAFDAGAHPSNRANPAFRESTRGARICAQLGLDMDPDSKGRLRALEVYPHPATVALFGLGRTLKYKNKPGRSIDQLRSELLALTGLLESLSTASPALQLLSHRGWRELVESVQAATRKAQLRYAEDQVDAVVCAYVVLLRQRRPESITTYGDFTDGYIVTPTLPEGLQPSPRAPKVARRVDVVRNATQKYAAMHPRLQVAAQEAIQVVTGILDDAGLNYLSVTGRAKSVASFAEKASRTRDGKALFADPLSEIGDTIGLRVITYVHSDVAAVAQLLSTEADVVEDRDMGKETASEGRFGYASRHLQIRLSAADQQTHDAVGGQQIQVQIRTVLQHAWAEFEHDIRYKGTIPDEHRPDFDRRFTLAAGLLELADREFSTIRDRLRTGVPEPDMPGAGDDPRINAQELAAFLAGQYAEASWSRPDHYAWISGLVLELGITSLAELADVIREVDSTQIDERMGYTNPPGAVRRLDDALLMAYGDRYVRLHGNAHRVALLRAREAKLGAGE
;
A
#
# COMPACT_ATOMS: atom_id res chain seq x y z
N MET A 1 13.38 53.23 -37.04
CA MET A 1 14.01 51.93 -36.74
C MET A 1 12.90 50.94 -36.43
N ARG A 2 12.66 49.95 -37.31
CA ARG A 2 11.70 48.88 -37.03
C ARG A 2 12.32 48.01 -35.94
N HIS A 3 11.68 47.91 -34.76
CA HIS A 3 12.06 46.92 -33.75
C HIS A 3 12.07 45.54 -34.42
N ALA A 4 13.23 44.90 -34.48
CA ALA A 4 13.31 43.51 -34.91
C ALA A 4 12.42 42.69 -33.98
N ALA A 5 11.44 41.99 -34.55
CA ALA A 5 10.52 41.18 -33.78
C ALA A 5 11.31 40.08 -33.06
N VAL A 6 11.22 40.06 -31.72
CA VAL A 6 11.93 39.09 -30.87
C VAL A 6 11.32 37.71 -31.08
N MET A 7 12.14 36.75 -31.49
CA MET A 7 11.74 35.35 -31.62
C MET A 7 11.77 34.67 -30.25
N HIS A 8 10.75 33.86 -29.96
CA HIS A 8 10.67 33.07 -28.73
C HIS A 8 10.76 31.58 -29.03
N PHE A 9 11.34 30.84 -28.09
CA PHE A 9 11.47 29.39 -28.13
C PHE A 9 10.73 28.80 -26.95
N VAL A 10 9.69 28.04 -27.23
CA VAL A 10 8.80 27.51 -26.21
C VAL A 10 9.00 26.01 -26.12
N GLY A 11 9.06 25.46 -24.92
CA GLY A 11 9.11 24.03 -24.68
C GLY A 11 7.92 23.58 -23.86
N LEU A 12 7.32 22.47 -24.25
CA LEU A 12 6.19 21.83 -23.59
C LEU A 12 6.54 20.38 -23.25
N ASP A 13 6.53 20.03 -21.97
CA ASP A 13 6.46 18.62 -21.54
C ASP A 13 4.99 18.20 -21.53
N LEU A 14 4.49 17.78 -22.69
CA LEU A 14 3.05 17.67 -22.92
C LEU A 14 2.54 16.28 -22.52
N ALA A 15 1.76 16.22 -21.44
CA ALA A 15 1.03 15.01 -21.11
C ALA A 15 0.06 14.61 -22.23
N TRP A 16 0.13 13.35 -22.67
CA TRP A 16 -0.70 12.82 -23.76
C TRP A 16 -2.21 12.88 -23.46
N GLY A 17 -2.61 12.76 -22.19
CA GLY A 17 -3.99 12.90 -21.73
C GLY A 17 -4.22 14.14 -20.88
N GLU A 18 -5.48 14.47 -20.59
CA GLU A 18 -5.89 15.77 -20.01
C GLU A 18 -5.78 15.87 -18.47
N ARG A 19 -5.54 14.76 -17.78
CA ARG A 19 -5.53 14.73 -16.30
C ARG A 19 -4.21 15.17 -15.68
N ASN A 20 -3.11 15.02 -16.42
CA ASN A 20 -1.77 15.30 -15.93
C ASN A 20 -1.39 16.75 -16.22
N ARG A 21 -0.42 17.25 -15.44
CA ARG A 21 0.15 18.58 -15.64
C ARG A 21 1.04 18.59 -16.90
N THR A 22 1.26 19.80 -17.40
CA THR A 22 2.16 20.11 -18.52
C THR A 22 3.09 21.22 -18.07
N GLY A 23 4.39 21.02 -18.21
CA GLY A 23 5.38 22.07 -18.02
C GLY A 23 5.46 22.99 -19.24
N ILE A 24 5.66 24.28 -19.01
CA ILE A 24 5.89 25.28 -20.06
C ILE A 24 7.15 26.06 -19.72
N ALA A 25 8.09 26.15 -20.67
CA ALA A 25 9.25 27.03 -20.58
C ALA A 25 9.33 27.93 -21.81
N VAL A 26 9.69 29.20 -21.61
CA VAL A 26 9.86 30.18 -22.70
C VAL A 26 11.25 30.80 -22.61
N LEU A 27 12.04 30.61 -23.66
CA LEU A 27 13.32 31.28 -23.86
C LEU A 27 13.16 32.41 -24.87
N ASP A 28 13.92 33.49 -24.67
CA ASP A 28 14.07 34.52 -25.69
C ASP A 28 15.17 34.18 -26.71
N ASP A 29 15.40 35.10 -27.65
CA ASP A 29 16.37 34.96 -28.72
C ASP A 29 17.83 34.78 -28.26
N ALA A 30 18.15 35.21 -27.03
CA ALA A 30 19.46 35.08 -26.39
C ALA A 30 19.57 33.85 -25.47
N GLY A 31 18.51 33.02 -25.40
CA GLY A 31 18.45 31.83 -24.56
C GLY A 31 18.21 32.12 -23.08
N VAL A 32 17.70 33.31 -22.74
CA VAL A 32 17.31 33.66 -21.36
C VAL A 32 15.93 33.10 -21.06
N LEU A 33 15.78 32.39 -19.95
CA LEU A 33 14.49 31.92 -19.48
C LEU A 33 13.62 33.11 -19.04
N ARG A 34 12.52 33.32 -19.76
CA ARG A 34 11.55 34.40 -19.54
C ARG A 34 10.32 33.93 -18.78
N HIS A 35 9.95 32.68 -18.96
CA HIS A 35 8.75 32.14 -18.34
C HIS A 35 8.87 30.66 -18.03
N LEU A 36 8.31 30.24 -16.89
CA LEU A 36 8.28 28.85 -16.46
C LEU A 36 6.98 28.59 -15.70
N LEU A 37 6.13 27.70 -16.20
CA LEU A 37 4.82 27.39 -15.64
C LEU A 37 4.59 25.87 -15.56
N SER A 38 3.63 25.48 -14.73
CA SER A 38 3.03 24.14 -14.76
C SER A 38 1.51 24.29 -14.75
N VAL A 39 0.85 23.84 -15.81
CA VAL A 39 -0.60 23.99 -16.06
C VAL A 39 -1.26 22.63 -16.24
N ARG A 40 -2.59 22.55 -16.41
CA ARG A 40 -3.31 21.27 -16.59
C ARG A 40 -4.08 21.19 -17.90
N SER A 41 -4.82 22.25 -18.23
CA SER A 41 -5.75 22.28 -19.36
C SER A 41 -5.10 22.78 -20.65
N GLU A 42 -5.68 22.43 -21.81
CA GLU A 42 -5.25 22.99 -23.10
C GLU A 42 -5.43 24.51 -23.16
N ALA A 43 -6.51 25.04 -22.56
CA ALA A 43 -6.77 26.48 -22.50
C ALA A 43 -5.66 27.24 -21.76
N GLU A 44 -5.22 26.75 -20.60
CA GLU A 44 -4.10 27.34 -19.85
C GLU A 44 -2.77 27.25 -20.62
N ILE A 45 -2.57 26.18 -21.41
CA ILE A 45 -1.38 26.07 -22.27
C ILE A 45 -1.40 27.15 -23.35
N VAL A 46 -2.53 27.28 -24.06
CA VAL A 46 -2.70 28.28 -25.12
C VAL A 46 -2.55 29.69 -24.56
N GLU A 47 -3.18 29.99 -23.42
CA GLU A 47 -3.06 31.29 -22.74
C GLU A 47 -1.62 31.58 -22.31
N GLY A 48 -0.92 30.61 -21.73
CA GLY A 48 0.47 30.75 -21.29
C GLY A 48 1.47 31.02 -22.42
N ILE A 49 1.11 30.67 -23.67
CA ILE A 49 1.98 30.82 -24.86
C ILE A 49 1.53 31.97 -25.75
N ALA A 50 0.26 32.38 -25.70
CA ALA A 50 -0.34 33.37 -26.61
C ALA A 50 0.42 34.70 -26.63
N ALA A 51 0.99 35.14 -25.50
CA ALA A 51 1.78 36.38 -25.44
C ALA A 51 3.08 36.33 -26.27
N TYR A 52 3.57 35.14 -26.62
CA TYR A 52 4.88 34.94 -27.25
C TYR A 52 4.80 34.62 -28.75
N VAL A 53 3.59 34.41 -29.30
CA VAL A 53 3.38 34.12 -30.73
C VAL A 53 3.34 35.38 -31.62
N GLY A 54 3.40 36.59 -31.06
CA GLY A 54 3.34 37.83 -31.86
C GLY A 54 4.61 38.18 -32.67
N GLY A 55 5.79 37.76 -32.20
CA GLY A 55 7.09 38.15 -32.78
C GLY A 55 7.77 37.09 -33.66
N GLY A 56 7.19 35.88 -33.74
CA GLY A 56 7.84 34.66 -34.23
C GLY A 56 8.11 33.70 -33.09
N CYS A 57 7.68 32.46 -33.23
CA CYS A 57 7.69 31.47 -32.17
C CYS A 57 7.95 30.08 -32.75
N LEU A 58 8.87 29.35 -32.13
CA LEU A 58 9.11 27.93 -32.40
C LEU A 58 8.85 27.14 -31.12
N VAL A 59 7.91 26.20 -31.18
CA VAL A 59 7.47 25.41 -30.03
C VAL A 59 7.99 23.98 -30.15
N GLY A 60 8.67 23.47 -29.13
CA GLY A 60 9.06 22.06 -28.99
C GLY A 60 8.09 21.34 -28.06
N LEU A 61 7.48 20.24 -28.50
CA LEU A 61 6.52 19.47 -27.73
C LEU A 61 7.05 18.05 -27.45
N ASP A 62 7.14 17.64 -26.17
CA ASP A 62 7.36 16.23 -25.78
C ASP A 62 6.06 15.42 -25.94
N ALA A 63 5.55 15.38 -27.18
CA ALA A 63 4.41 14.58 -27.54
C ALA A 63 4.34 14.37 -29.06
N PRO A 64 3.80 13.23 -29.51
CA PRO A 64 3.54 12.98 -30.91
C PRO A 64 2.70 14.07 -31.56
N LEU A 65 3.16 14.65 -32.67
CA LEU A 65 2.37 15.60 -33.47
C LEU A 65 1.57 14.88 -34.55
N VAL A 66 2.24 14.01 -35.32
CA VAL A 66 1.63 13.25 -36.42
C VAL A 66 1.70 11.76 -36.13
N VAL A 67 0.54 11.10 -36.05
CA VAL A 67 0.39 9.67 -35.75
C VAL A 67 -0.53 9.02 -36.79
N PRO A 68 0.01 8.57 -37.94
CA PRO A 68 -0.80 8.02 -39.03
C PRO A 68 -0.99 6.50 -38.91
N ASN A 69 -0.17 5.80 -38.14
CA ASN A 69 -0.17 4.35 -38.02
C ASN A 69 -1.21 3.84 -37.00
N GLU A 70 -1.85 2.72 -37.35
CA GLU A 70 -2.83 2.06 -36.48
C GLU A 70 -2.16 1.34 -35.29
N ASN A 71 -1.02 0.69 -35.54
CA ASN A 71 -0.29 -0.11 -34.54
C ASN A 71 1.23 0.07 -34.67
N GLY A 72 1.96 -0.38 -33.64
CA GLY A 72 3.43 -0.41 -33.64
C GLY A 72 4.09 0.97 -33.54
N ASN A 73 5.39 1.02 -33.88
CA ASN A 73 6.19 2.25 -33.93
C ASN A 73 5.99 2.96 -35.27
N ARG A 74 5.99 4.31 -35.30
CA ARG A 74 6.16 5.09 -36.54
C ARG A 74 7.59 4.92 -37.06
N ARG A 75 7.83 5.48 -38.25
CA ARG A 75 9.19 5.55 -38.81
C ARG A 75 10.14 6.26 -37.85
N ALA A 76 9.70 7.38 -37.27
CA ALA A 76 10.47 8.16 -36.31
C ALA A 76 11.00 7.34 -35.13
N GLU A 77 10.16 6.59 -34.39
CA GLU A 77 10.66 5.83 -33.24
C GLU A 77 11.55 4.68 -33.66
N ARG A 78 11.32 4.04 -34.82
CA ARG A 78 12.21 2.97 -35.28
C ARG A 78 13.62 3.51 -35.55
N GLU A 79 13.73 4.63 -36.24
CA GLU A 79 15.01 5.25 -36.54
C GLU A 79 15.68 5.83 -35.29
N LEU A 80 14.93 6.53 -34.43
CA LEU A 80 15.43 7.04 -33.16
C LEU A 80 15.89 5.92 -32.23
N ASN A 81 15.14 4.82 -32.14
CA ASN A 81 15.49 3.68 -31.28
C ASN A 81 16.75 2.95 -31.74
N ARG A 82 17.04 2.93 -33.04
CA ARG A 82 18.30 2.39 -33.56
C ARG A 82 19.50 3.10 -32.92
N ASP A 83 19.41 4.40 -32.72
CA ASP A 83 20.51 5.22 -32.21
C ASP A 83 20.49 5.31 -30.68
N PHE A 84 19.30 5.45 -30.07
CA PHE A 84 19.16 5.82 -28.65
C PHE A 84 18.71 4.68 -27.71
N ALA A 85 18.20 3.54 -28.22
CA ALA A 85 17.71 2.47 -27.33
C ALA A 85 18.82 1.89 -26.46
N ALA A 86 20.04 1.81 -26.99
CA ALA A 86 21.21 1.31 -26.26
C ALA A 86 21.58 2.18 -25.05
N PHE A 87 21.15 3.44 -25.00
CA PHE A 87 21.33 4.39 -23.90
C PHE A 87 20.15 4.41 -22.90
N ASP A 88 19.17 3.52 -23.07
CA ASP A 88 17.85 3.58 -22.40
C ASP A 88 17.07 4.88 -22.71
N ALA A 89 17.29 5.47 -23.88
CA ALA A 89 16.61 6.67 -24.39
C ALA A 89 15.65 6.38 -25.56
N GLY A 90 15.26 5.11 -25.76
CA GLY A 90 14.34 4.75 -26.83
C GLY A 90 12.91 5.25 -26.60
N ALA A 91 12.24 5.69 -27.67
CA ALA A 91 10.85 6.08 -27.69
C ALA A 91 9.90 4.87 -27.66
N HIS A 92 8.78 5.07 -26.96
CA HIS A 92 7.67 4.12 -26.93
C HIS A 92 6.82 4.23 -28.21
N PRO A 93 6.09 3.16 -28.60
CA PRO A 93 5.21 3.22 -29.76
C PRO A 93 4.11 4.27 -29.61
N SER A 94 3.98 5.16 -30.59
CA SER A 94 2.83 6.05 -30.78
C SER A 94 2.00 5.56 -31.97
N ASN A 95 0.73 5.26 -31.73
CA ASN A 95 -0.20 4.72 -32.74
C ASN A 95 -1.67 4.94 -32.31
N ARG A 96 -2.60 4.80 -33.26
CA ARG A 96 -4.03 5.07 -33.07
C ARG A 96 -4.79 4.05 -32.24
N ALA A 97 -4.19 2.88 -31.96
CA ALA A 97 -4.72 1.97 -30.94
C ALA A 97 -4.71 2.61 -29.53
N ASN A 98 -3.80 3.55 -29.26
CA ASN A 98 -3.83 4.36 -28.06
C ASN A 98 -4.97 5.40 -28.14
N PRO A 99 -5.92 5.41 -27.18
CA PRO A 99 -7.02 6.38 -27.16
C PRO A 99 -6.59 7.84 -27.26
N ALA A 100 -5.40 8.19 -26.74
CA ALA A 100 -4.88 9.56 -26.78
C ALA A 100 -4.54 10.07 -28.20
N PHE A 101 -4.42 9.18 -29.19
CA PHE A 101 -4.02 9.50 -30.56
C PHE A 101 -5.04 9.09 -31.63
N ARG A 102 -6.17 8.50 -31.22
CA ARG A 102 -7.14 7.87 -32.13
C ARG A 102 -7.73 8.85 -33.15
N GLU A 103 -8.12 10.03 -32.70
CA GLU A 103 -8.74 11.06 -33.55
C GLU A 103 -7.74 12.13 -33.96
N SER A 104 -7.08 12.74 -32.96
CA SER A 104 -6.03 13.73 -33.15
C SER A 104 -5.15 13.78 -31.91
N THR A 105 -3.87 14.11 -32.08
CA THR A 105 -2.95 14.25 -30.95
C THR A 105 -3.22 15.55 -30.21
N ARG A 106 -2.94 15.55 -28.90
CA ARG A 106 -3.04 16.77 -28.08
C ARG A 106 -2.15 17.90 -28.62
N GLY A 107 -0.94 17.56 -29.06
CA GLY A 107 -0.01 18.52 -29.65
C GLY A 107 -0.57 19.14 -30.94
N ALA A 108 -1.15 18.35 -31.84
CA ALA A 108 -1.74 18.85 -33.07
C ALA A 108 -2.92 19.81 -32.82
N ARG A 109 -3.77 19.53 -31.82
CA ARG A 109 -4.86 20.45 -31.44
C ARG A 109 -4.34 21.79 -30.92
N ILE A 110 -3.33 21.78 -30.06
CA ILE A 110 -2.70 23.00 -29.55
C ILE A 110 -2.07 23.80 -30.70
N CYS A 111 -1.39 23.13 -31.64
CA CYS A 111 -0.81 23.76 -32.81
C CYS A 111 -1.87 24.43 -33.69
N ALA A 112 -3.01 23.75 -33.91
CA ALA A 112 -4.12 24.31 -34.68
C ALA A 112 -4.72 25.57 -34.02
N GLN A 113 -4.89 25.58 -32.69
CA GLN A 113 -5.41 26.74 -31.96
C GLN A 113 -4.46 27.95 -32.01
N LEU A 114 -3.15 27.71 -32.01
CA LEU A 114 -2.11 28.74 -32.01
C LEU A 114 -1.62 29.12 -33.43
N GLY A 115 -2.12 28.45 -34.48
CA GLY A 115 -1.67 28.67 -35.87
C GLY A 115 -0.21 28.28 -36.11
N LEU A 116 0.28 27.26 -35.41
CA LEU A 116 1.65 26.75 -35.54
C LEU A 116 1.75 25.74 -36.68
N ASP A 117 2.66 25.98 -37.61
CA ASP A 117 2.97 25.02 -38.67
C ASP A 117 3.81 23.86 -38.12
N MET A 118 3.33 22.63 -38.33
CA MET A 118 3.95 21.41 -37.81
C MET A 118 4.92 20.76 -38.79
N ASP A 119 5.08 21.28 -40.00
CA ASP A 119 6.06 20.75 -40.95
C ASP A 119 7.50 21.04 -40.44
N PRO A 120 8.33 19.99 -40.20
CA PRO A 120 9.68 20.15 -39.66
C PRO A 120 10.65 20.93 -40.57
N ASP A 121 10.29 21.08 -41.85
CA ASP A 121 11.04 21.83 -42.86
C ASP A 121 10.43 23.21 -43.13
N SER A 122 9.36 23.58 -42.42
CA SER A 122 8.73 24.88 -42.53
C SER A 122 9.70 26.02 -42.23
N LYS A 123 9.63 27.04 -43.09
CA LYS A 123 10.30 28.34 -42.92
C LYS A 123 9.36 29.41 -42.35
N GLY A 124 8.17 28.99 -41.91
CA GLY A 124 7.18 29.86 -41.27
C GLY A 124 7.71 30.50 -39.99
N ARG A 125 7.09 31.61 -39.59
CA ARG A 125 7.45 32.31 -38.33
C ARG A 125 6.85 31.64 -37.09
N LEU A 126 5.76 30.90 -37.27
CA LEU A 126 5.02 30.21 -36.22
C LEU A 126 5.06 28.72 -36.52
N ARG A 127 5.83 27.98 -35.72
CA ARG A 127 6.14 26.58 -36.00
C ARG A 127 6.12 25.75 -34.73
N ALA A 128 5.88 24.47 -34.89
CA ALA A 128 5.93 23.47 -33.84
C ALA A 128 6.74 22.25 -34.30
N LEU A 129 7.49 21.67 -33.38
CA LEU A 129 8.29 20.47 -33.60
C LEU A 129 8.02 19.46 -32.48
N GLU A 130 7.88 18.20 -32.88
CA GLU A 130 7.93 17.08 -31.95
C GLU A 130 9.37 16.90 -31.45
N VAL A 131 9.59 16.94 -30.15
CA VAL A 131 10.91 16.76 -29.51
C VAL A 131 10.84 15.66 -28.46
N TYR A 132 12.00 15.13 -28.06
CA TYR A 132 12.04 14.08 -27.04
C TYR A 132 13.18 14.30 -26.02
N PRO A 133 12.89 14.61 -24.74
CA PRO A 133 13.90 15.01 -23.74
C PRO A 133 14.94 13.94 -23.38
N HIS A 134 14.58 12.65 -23.36
CA HIS A 134 15.53 11.59 -22.98
C HIS A 134 16.70 11.44 -23.98
N PRO A 135 16.46 11.29 -25.29
CA PRO A 135 17.52 11.39 -26.30
C PRO A 135 18.26 12.72 -26.26
N ALA A 136 17.54 13.83 -26.06
CA ALA A 136 18.15 15.15 -26.07
C ALA A 136 19.19 15.30 -24.95
N THR A 137 18.86 14.89 -23.73
CA THR A 137 19.79 14.94 -22.60
C THR A 137 20.98 14.00 -22.79
N VAL A 138 20.79 12.82 -23.40
CA VAL A 138 21.89 11.92 -23.75
C VAL A 138 22.86 12.59 -24.73
N ALA A 139 22.34 13.18 -25.81
CA ALA A 139 23.16 13.80 -26.85
C ALA A 139 23.83 15.10 -26.37
N LEU A 140 23.10 15.97 -25.66
CA LEU A 140 23.61 17.25 -25.17
C LEU A 140 24.75 17.11 -24.16
N PHE A 141 24.66 16.11 -23.28
CA PHE A 141 25.59 15.96 -22.16
C PHE A 141 26.51 14.74 -22.28
N GLY A 142 26.48 14.03 -23.41
CA GLY A 142 27.30 12.85 -23.65
C GLY A 142 27.04 11.73 -22.63
N LEU A 143 25.79 11.53 -22.21
CA LEU A 143 25.47 10.56 -21.16
C LEU A 143 25.53 9.15 -21.72
N GLY A 144 26.31 8.27 -21.08
CA GLY A 144 26.33 6.86 -21.48
C GLY A 144 25.00 6.12 -21.24
N ARG A 145 24.10 6.65 -20.41
CA ARG A 145 22.68 6.23 -20.25
C ARG A 145 21.83 7.37 -19.74
N THR A 146 20.50 7.26 -19.91
CA THR A 146 19.55 8.23 -19.35
C THR A 146 19.62 8.35 -17.83
N LEU A 147 19.57 9.59 -17.33
CA LEU A 147 19.33 9.89 -15.91
C LEU A 147 17.96 9.33 -15.48
N LYS A 148 17.88 8.78 -14.28
CA LYS A 148 16.70 8.05 -13.80
C LYS A 148 15.75 8.94 -12.99
N TYR A 149 15.52 10.17 -13.46
CA TYR A 149 14.73 11.20 -12.76
C TYR A 149 13.20 11.06 -12.89
N LYS A 150 12.68 10.45 -13.98
CA LYS A 150 11.21 10.23 -14.13
C LYS A 150 10.65 9.23 -13.11
N ASN A 151 9.48 9.47 -12.54
CA ASN A 151 8.87 8.54 -11.58
C ASN A 151 8.45 7.21 -12.24
N LYS A 152 9.19 6.12 -11.97
CA LYS A 152 8.88 4.75 -12.42
C LYS A 152 8.96 3.75 -11.25
N PRO A 153 8.28 2.58 -11.34
CA PRO A 153 8.37 1.53 -10.32
C PRO A 153 9.81 1.16 -9.97
N GLY A 154 10.09 0.95 -8.68
CA GLY A 154 11.41 0.57 -8.17
C GLY A 154 12.46 1.69 -8.09
N ARG A 155 12.09 2.96 -8.27
CA ARG A 155 12.97 4.13 -8.02
C ARG A 155 12.69 4.73 -6.65
N SER A 156 13.73 4.97 -5.85
CA SER A 156 13.59 5.64 -4.53
C SER A 156 13.42 7.15 -4.70
N ILE A 157 12.90 7.84 -3.68
CA ILE A 157 12.84 9.31 -3.70
C ILE A 157 14.25 9.92 -3.81
N ASP A 158 15.23 9.37 -3.08
CA ASP A 158 16.59 9.88 -3.10
C ASP A 158 17.25 9.73 -4.46
N GLN A 159 17.00 8.61 -5.15
CA GLN A 159 17.44 8.43 -6.52
C GLN A 159 16.80 9.45 -7.45
N LEU A 160 15.47 9.59 -7.43
CA LEU A 160 14.75 10.54 -8.28
C LEU A 160 15.25 11.97 -8.05
N ARG A 161 15.41 12.38 -6.79
CA ARG A 161 15.90 13.70 -6.40
C ARG A 161 17.33 13.94 -6.88
N SER A 162 18.24 12.99 -6.65
CA SER A 162 19.65 13.13 -7.04
C SER A 162 19.81 13.23 -8.55
N GLU A 163 19.08 12.40 -9.30
CA GLU A 163 19.11 12.39 -10.77
C GLU A 163 18.46 13.65 -11.36
N LEU A 164 17.38 14.17 -10.76
CA LEU A 164 16.75 15.42 -11.20
C LEU A 164 17.66 16.62 -10.91
N LEU A 165 18.33 16.65 -9.76
CA LEU A 165 19.33 17.69 -9.46
C LEU A 165 20.56 17.63 -10.38
N ALA A 166 20.97 16.42 -10.77
CA ALA A 166 22.03 16.26 -11.77
C ALA A 166 21.60 16.86 -13.11
N LEU A 167 20.35 16.62 -13.55
CA LEU A 167 19.81 17.22 -14.77
C LEU A 167 19.74 18.74 -14.69
N THR A 168 19.26 19.32 -13.59
CA THR A 168 19.21 20.79 -13.43
C THR A 168 20.61 21.40 -13.47
N GLY A 169 21.60 20.77 -12.83
CA GLY A 169 22.99 21.24 -12.87
C GLY A 169 23.61 21.16 -14.27
N LEU A 170 23.31 20.10 -15.03
CA LEU A 170 23.73 19.98 -16.44
C LEU A 170 23.10 21.09 -17.29
N LEU A 171 21.82 21.41 -17.10
CA LEU A 171 21.16 22.50 -17.80
C LEU A 171 21.74 23.88 -17.45
N GLU A 172 22.05 24.12 -16.18
CA GLU A 172 22.71 25.37 -15.74
C GLU A 172 24.12 25.53 -16.32
N SER A 173 24.82 24.43 -16.59
CA SER A 173 26.15 24.43 -17.23
C SER A 173 26.12 24.93 -18.68
N LEU A 174 24.95 24.94 -19.33
CA LEU A 174 24.78 25.46 -20.69
C LEU A 174 24.78 26.99 -20.77
N SER A 175 24.93 27.70 -19.66
CA SER A 175 25.08 29.17 -19.62
C SER A 175 26.29 29.68 -20.41
N THR A 176 27.31 28.84 -20.61
CA THR A 176 28.49 29.14 -21.46
C THR A 176 28.47 28.43 -22.81
N ALA A 177 27.40 27.69 -23.12
CA ALA A 177 27.25 27.03 -24.42
C ALA A 177 26.91 28.06 -25.52
N SER A 178 26.86 27.60 -26.76
CA SER A 178 26.46 28.42 -27.90
C SER A 178 25.40 27.66 -28.70
N PRO A 179 24.14 28.14 -28.77
CA PRO A 179 23.58 29.25 -27.98
C PRO A 179 23.58 28.97 -26.48
N ALA A 180 23.72 30.01 -25.66
CA ALA A 180 23.70 29.89 -24.21
C ALA A 180 22.29 29.58 -23.68
N LEU A 181 22.19 28.90 -22.54
CA LEU A 181 20.96 28.72 -21.78
C LEU A 181 21.10 29.40 -20.42
N GLN A 182 20.39 30.51 -20.22
CA GLN A 182 20.52 31.33 -19.00
C GLN A 182 19.31 31.15 -18.09
N LEU A 183 19.45 30.27 -17.10
CA LEU A 183 18.36 29.88 -16.18
C LEU A 183 18.41 30.62 -14.84
N LEU A 184 19.61 30.89 -14.32
CA LEU A 184 19.82 31.39 -12.95
C LEU A 184 19.27 32.80 -12.71
N SER A 185 19.13 33.61 -13.77
CA SER A 185 18.49 34.92 -13.70
C SER A 185 16.98 34.84 -13.45
N HIS A 186 16.34 33.70 -13.73
CA HIS A 186 14.92 33.51 -13.56
C HIS A 186 14.60 33.03 -12.13
N ARG A 187 13.87 33.83 -11.36
CA ARG A 187 13.49 33.52 -9.97
C ARG A 187 12.78 32.17 -9.84
N GLY A 188 11.80 31.90 -10.70
CA GLY A 188 11.04 30.65 -10.66
C GLY A 188 11.87 29.40 -10.95
N TRP A 189 13.01 29.52 -11.64
CA TRP A 189 13.92 28.38 -11.83
C TRP A 189 14.68 28.08 -10.53
N ARG A 190 15.21 29.11 -9.85
CA ARG A 190 15.88 28.94 -8.55
C ARG A 190 14.95 28.33 -7.51
N GLU A 191 13.71 28.82 -7.42
CA GLU A 191 12.68 28.27 -6.53
C GLU A 191 12.34 26.80 -6.88
N LEU A 192 12.33 26.45 -8.18
CA LEU A 192 12.12 25.08 -8.63
C LEU A 192 13.24 24.16 -8.13
N VAL A 193 14.51 24.54 -8.34
CA VAL A 193 15.67 23.74 -7.92
C VAL A 193 15.70 23.58 -6.38
N GLU A 194 15.44 24.65 -5.63
CA GLU A 194 15.30 24.60 -4.16
C GLU A 194 14.19 23.63 -3.74
N SER A 195 13.05 23.62 -4.44
CA SER A 195 11.95 22.69 -4.17
C SER A 195 12.33 21.23 -4.39
N VAL A 196 13.18 20.94 -5.39
CA VAL A 196 13.70 19.59 -5.66
C VAL A 196 14.65 19.16 -4.53
N GLN A 197 15.53 20.04 -4.06
CA GLN A 197 16.44 19.75 -2.93
C GLN A 197 15.66 19.40 -1.66
N ALA A 198 14.61 20.19 -1.37
CA ALA A 198 13.77 20.04 -0.19
C ALA A 198 12.72 18.92 -0.30
N ALA A 199 12.59 18.26 -1.46
CA ALA A 199 11.53 17.28 -1.70
C ALA A 199 11.64 16.06 -0.76
N THR A 200 10.55 15.76 -0.06
CA THR A 200 10.39 14.59 0.82
C THR A 200 9.34 13.60 0.30
N ARG A 201 8.63 13.94 -0.78
CA ARG A 201 7.65 13.07 -1.45
C ARG A 201 7.88 13.02 -2.97
N LYS A 202 7.67 11.85 -3.58
CA LYS A 202 7.76 11.67 -5.06
C LYS A 202 6.83 12.59 -5.85
N ALA A 203 5.67 12.96 -5.29
CA ALA A 203 4.73 13.87 -5.94
C ALA A 203 5.29 15.29 -6.13
N GLN A 204 6.18 15.75 -5.22
CA GLN A 204 6.86 17.04 -5.34
C GLN A 204 7.89 17.01 -6.49
N LEU A 205 8.63 15.91 -6.61
CA LEU A 205 9.60 15.74 -7.71
C LEU A 205 8.91 15.67 -9.08
N ARG A 206 7.76 14.99 -9.17
CA ARG A 206 6.98 14.94 -10.42
C ARG A 206 6.48 16.33 -10.86
N TYR A 207 6.17 17.22 -9.92
CA TYR A 207 5.79 18.59 -10.27
C TYR A 207 6.95 19.35 -10.94
N ALA A 208 8.18 19.14 -10.45
CA ALA A 208 9.35 19.78 -11.02
C ALA A 208 9.83 19.12 -12.33
N GLU A 209 9.68 17.80 -12.46
CA GLU A 209 10.02 17.01 -13.64
C GLU A 209 9.47 17.65 -14.93
N ASP A 210 8.16 17.92 -14.96
CA ASP A 210 7.50 18.45 -16.16
C ASP A 210 8.09 19.82 -16.59
N GLN A 211 8.42 20.68 -15.62
CA GLN A 211 9.00 21.99 -15.87
C GLN A 211 10.45 21.92 -16.35
N VAL A 212 11.23 20.98 -15.80
CA VAL A 212 12.62 20.75 -16.23
C VAL A 212 12.65 20.21 -17.66
N ASP A 213 11.80 19.23 -17.99
CA ASP A 213 11.70 18.70 -19.35
C ASP A 213 11.20 19.75 -20.35
N ALA A 214 10.29 20.63 -19.94
CA ALA A 214 9.89 21.77 -20.77
C ALA A 214 11.08 22.69 -21.10
N VAL A 215 12.01 22.93 -20.17
CA VAL A 215 13.25 23.68 -20.46
C VAL A 215 14.13 22.94 -21.48
N VAL A 216 14.23 21.61 -21.38
CA VAL A 216 14.94 20.79 -22.39
C VAL A 216 14.29 20.97 -23.76
N CYS A 217 12.96 20.84 -23.85
CA CYS A 217 12.21 21.02 -25.10
C CYS A 217 12.47 22.41 -25.72
N ALA A 218 12.43 23.47 -24.91
CA ALA A 218 12.67 24.84 -25.36
C ALA A 218 14.09 25.02 -25.91
N TYR A 219 15.08 24.41 -25.24
CA TYR A 219 16.47 24.49 -25.68
C TYR A 219 16.73 23.69 -26.96
N VAL A 220 16.09 22.53 -27.14
CA VAL A 220 16.19 21.75 -28.40
C VAL A 220 15.72 22.56 -29.60
N VAL A 221 14.61 23.29 -29.47
CA VAL A 221 14.12 24.11 -30.59
C VAL A 221 14.93 25.40 -30.80
N LEU A 222 15.51 25.96 -29.73
CA LEU A 222 16.52 27.02 -29.87
C LEU A 222 17.74 26.52 -30.66
N LEU A 223 18.24 25.30 -30.36
CA LEU A 223 19.31 24.67 -31.12
C LEU A 223 18.92 24.43 -32.57
N ARG A 224 17.72 23.92 -32.85
CA ARG A 224 17.22 23.74 -34.23
C ARG A 224 17.26 25.04 -35.02
N GLN A 225 16.96 26.18 -34.39
CA GLN A 225 16.99 27.48 -35.05
C GLN A 225 18.41 28.04 -35.23
N ARG A 226 19.29 27.84 -34.26
CA ARG A 226 20.63 28.48 -34.22
C ARG A 226 21.75 27.63 -34.78
N ARG A 227 21.61 26.31 -34.67
CA ARG A 227 22.57 25.27 -35.05
C ARG A 227 21.85 24.06 -35.63
N PRO A 228 21.16 24.21 -36.77
CA PRO A 228 20.42 23.12 -37.40
C PRO A 228 21.29 21.89 -37.71
N GLU A 229 22.60 22.06 -37.91
CA GLU A 229 23.59 20.99 -38.11
C GLU A 229 23.80 20.10 -36.88
N SER A 230 23.45 20.59 -35.69
CA SER A 230 23.56 19.85 -34.42
C SER A 230 22.30 19.06 -34.05
N ILE A 231 21.30 19.06 -34.94
CA ILE A 231 19.99 18.48 -34.72
C ILE A 231 19.68 17.44 -35.80
N THR A 232 19.16 16.29 -35.39
CA THR A 232 18.67 15.25 -36.28
C THR A 232 17.15 15.19 -36.24
N THR A 233 16.53 15.10 -37.41
CA THR A 233 15.12 14.76 -37.57
C THR A 233 15.03 13.27 -37.94
N TYR A 234 14.34 12.49 -37.13
CA TYR A 234 14.02 11.09 -37.38
C TYR A 234 12.61 10.99 -37.97
N GLY A 235 12.41 10.25 -39.05
CA GLY A 235 11.13 10.24 -39.78
C GLY A 235 10.91 11.47 -40.65
N ASP A 236 9.64 11.74 -40.99
CA ASP A 236 9.22 12.84 -41.87
C ASP A 236 7.81 13.34 -41.51
N PHE A 237 7.33 14.41 -42.14
CA PHE A 237 6.02 14.98 -41.80
C PHE A 237 4.86 14.03 -42.08
N THR A 238 4.98 13.18 -43.10
CA THR A 238 3.90 12.28 -43.54
C THR A 238 3.72 11.12 -42.56
N ASP A 239 4.82 10.48 -42.18
CA ASP A 239 4.80 9.29 -41.30
C ASP A 239 4.93 9.64 -39.80
N GLY A 240 5.16 10.91 -39.49
CA GLY A 240 5.53 11.41 -38.17
C GLY A 240 7.05 11.45 -37.97
N TYR A 241 7.49 12.41 -37.16
CA TYR A 241 8.90 12.74 -36.97
C TYR A 241 9.22 13.05 -35.51
N ILE A 242 10.49 12.92 -35.12
CA ILE A 242 11.01 13.37 -33.83
C ILE A 242 12.30 14.17 -34.08
N VAL A 243 12.41 15.33 -33.46
CA VAL A 243 13.58 16.20 -33.52
C VAL A 243 14.36 16.12 -32.21
N THR A 244 15.65 15.84 -32.28
CA THR A 244 16.52 15.81 -31.10
C THR A 244 17.97 16.14 -31.50
N PRO A 245 18.81 16.66 -30.58
CA PRO A 245 20.23 16.83 -30.83
C PRO A 245 20.89 15.56 -31.35
N THR A 246 21.77 15.73 -32.35
CA THR A 246 22.46 14.63 -33.00
C THR A 246 23.31 13.88 -31.99
N LEU A 247 23.19 12.56 -31.95
CA LEU A 247 24.00 11.70 -31.09
C LEU A 247 25.49 11.91 -31.44
N PRO A 248 26.36 12.29 -30.48
CA PRO A 248 27.77 12.50 -30.76
C PRO A 248 28.45 11.25 -31.31
N GLU A 249 29.23 11.41 -32.37
CA GLU A 249 29.97 10.31 -32.97
C GLU A 249 30.95 9.70 -31.95
N GLY A 250 30.94 8.37 -31.84
CA GLY A 250 31.81 7.64 -30.91
C GLY A 250 31.31 7.54 -29.47
N LEU A 251 30.21 8.19 -29.09
CA LEU A 251 29.62 8.02 -27.76
C LEU A 251 29.15 6.57 -27.58
N GLN A 252 29.64 5.89 -26.54
CA GLN A 252 29.29 4.49 -26.24
C GLN A 252 28.37 4.39 -25.02
N PRO A 253 27.37 3.49 -25.03
CA PRO A 253 26.53 3.27 -23.87
C PRO A 253 27.32 2.70 -22.69
N SER A 254 27.15 3.29 -21.50
CA SER A 254 27.74 2.72 -20.27
C SER A 254 27.19 1.31 -20.02
N PRO A 255 27.98 0.37 -19.45
CA PRO A 255 27.49 -0.97 -19.14
C PRO A 255 26.29 -0.90 -18.20
N ARG A 256 25.28 -1.76 -18.42
CA ARG A 256 24.17 -1.91 -17.47
C ARG A 256 24.70 -2.55 -16.19
N ALA A 257 24.35 -1.98 -15.03
CA ALA A 257 24.59 -2.66 -13.77
C ALA A 257 23.96 -4.07 -13.82
N PRO A 258 24.68 -5.13 -13.41
CA PRO A 258 24.13 -6.47 -13.42
C PRO A 258 22.84 -6.52 -12.58
N LYS A 259 21.82 -7.25 -13.04
CA LYS A 259 20.51 -7.37 -12.36
C LYS A 259 20.63 -7.73 -10.87
N VAL A 260 21.70 -8.44 -10.50
CA VAL A 260 22.05 -8.79 -9.13
C VAL A 260 22.36 -7.57 -8.27
N ALA A 261 23.18 -6.62 -8.76
CA ALA A 261 23.55 -5.43 -8.01
C ALA A 261 22.33 -4.55 -7.69
N ARG A 262 21.48 -4.29 -8.70
CA ARG A 262 20.25 -3.51 -8.52
C ARG A 262 19.30 -4.14 -7.50
N ARG A 263 19.24 -5.47 -7.46
CA ARG A 263 18.40 -6.19 -6.51
C ARG A 263 18.94 -6.11 -5.09
N VAL A 264 20.26 -6.25 -4.93
CA VAL A 264 20.93 -6.07 -3.64
C VAL A 264 20.67 -4.66 -3.11
N ASP A 265 20.69 -3.64 -3.98
CA ASP A 265 20.38 -2.26 -3.59
C ASP A 265 18.92 -2.07 -3.17
N VAL A 266 17.96 -2.68 -3.87
CA VAL A 266 16.53 -2.62 -3.49
C VAL A 266 16.31 -3.25 -2.12
N VAL A 267 16.85 -4.46 -1.88
CA VAL A 267 16.71 -5.16 -0.60
C VAL A 267 17.41 -4.39 0.51
N ARG A 268 18.63 -3.88 0.27
CA ARG A 268 19.38 -3.06 1.24
C ARG A 268 18.61 -1.81 1.63
N ASN A 269 18.11 -1.06 0.65
CA ASN A 269 17.35 0.17 0.89
C ASN A 269 16.04 -0.09 1.63
N ALA A 270 15.30 -1.14 1.26
CA ALA A 270 14.09 -1.53 1.98
C ALA A 270 14.40 -1.93 3.42
N THR A 271 15.47 -2.70 3.64
CA THR A 271 15.90 -3.14 4.97
C THR A 271 16.30 -1.97 5.87
N GLN A 272 17.05 -0.99 5.34
CA GLN A 272 17.43 0.21 6.08
C GLN A 272 16.22 1.04 6.51
N LYS A 273 15.25 1.22 5.60
CA LYS A 273 13.99 1.92 5.93
C LYS A 273 13.18 1.17 6.96
N TYR A 274 13.06 -0.14 6.81
CA TYR A 274 12.38 -0.99 7.77
C TYR A 274 13.03 -0.91 9.16
N ALA A 275 14.37 -0.94 9.22
CA ALA A 275 15.12 -0.78 10.46
C ALA A 275 14.84 0.57 11.15
N ALA A 276 14.74 1.66 10.39
CA ALA A 276 14.38 2.98 10.93
C ALA A 276 12.94 3.03 11.48
N MET A 277 12.01 2.27 10.90
CA MET A 277 10.61 2.19 11.36
C MET A 277 10.41 1.18 12.50
N HIS A 278 11.32 0.21 12.67
CA HIS A 278 11.16 -0.92 13.58
C HIS A 278 10.82 -0.53 15.03
N PRO A 279 11.44 0.49 15.67
CA PRO A 279 11.06 0.89 17.02
C PRO A 279 9.58 1.30 17.16
N ARG A 280 9.03 1.98 16.15
CA ARG A 280 7.60 2.35 16.14
C ARG A 280 6.72 1.13 15.92
N LEU A 281 7.14 0.20 15.04
CA LEU A 281 6.42 -1.05 14.82
C LEU A 281 6.38 -1.94 16.07
N GLN A 282 7.38 -1.85 16.96
CA GLN A 282 7.35 -2.56 18.24
C GLN A 282 6.25 -2.02 19.18
N VAL A 283 6.10 -0.70 19.24
CA VAL A 283 5.01 -0.06 20.00
C VAL A 283 3.66 -0.42 19.38
N ALA A 284 3.55 -0.33 18.05
CA ALA A 284 2.36 -0.73 17.31
C ALA A 284 1.97 -2.18 17.56
N ALA A 285 2.94 -3.10 17.61
CA ALA A 285 2.67 -4.50 17.91
C ALA A 285 2.11 -4.70 19.33
N GLN A 286 2.59 -3.93 20.31
CA GLN A 286 2.07 -4.01 21.68
C GLN A 286 0.63 -3.49 21.78
N GLU A 287 0.33 -2.39 21.10
CA GLU A 287 -1.04 -1.85 21.03
C GLU A 287 -1.97 -2.81 20.25
N ALA A 288 -1.49 -3.41 19.15
CA ALA A 288 -2.26 -4.42 18.41
C ALA A 288 -2.63 -5.63 19.29
N ILE A 289 -1.73 -6.08 20.17
CA ILE A 289 -2.04 -7.14 21.15
C ILE A 289 -3.18 -6.69 22.05
N GLN A 290 -3.13 -5.47 22.58
CA GLN A 290 -4.15 -4.94 23.48
C GLN A 290 -5.52 -4.85 22.79
N VAL A 291 -5.55 -4.32 21.56
CA VAL A 291 -6.78 -4.20 20.77
C VAL A 291 -7.40 -5.57 20.49
N VAL A 292 -6.62 -6.52 19.96
CA VAL A 292 -7.12 -7.87 19.66
C VAL A 292 -7.55 -8.59 20.93
N THR A 293 -6.80 -8.46 22.02
CA THR A 293 -7.18 -9.03 23.32
C THR A 293 -8.51 -8.45 23.81
N GLY A 294 -8.67 -7.13 23.74
CA GLY A 294 -9.91 -6.44 24.13
C GLY A 294 -11.12 -6.89 23.31
N ILE A 295 -10.97 -7.04 21.99
CA ILE A 295 -12.03 -7.56 21.11
C ILE A 295 -12.45 -8.98 21.54
N LEU A 296 -11.48 -9.86 21.83
CA LEU A 296 -11.75 -11.24 22.21
C LEU A 296 -12.40 -11.34 23.60
N ASP A 297 -11.92 -10.55 24.55
CA ASP A 297 -12.45 -10.50 25.91
C ASP A 297 -13.87 -9.91 25.92
N ASP A 298 -14.13 -8.84 25.15
CA ASP A 298 -15.46 -8.26 25.00
C ASP A 298 -16.42 -9.21 24.29
N ALA A 299 -15.97 -10.07 23.37
CA ALA A 299 -16.82 -11.13 22.82
C ALA A 299 -17.01 -12.33 23.77
N GLY A 300 -16.26 -12.38 24.88
CA GLY A 300 -16.28 -13.47 25.84
C GLY A 300 -15.73 -14.79 25.28
N LEU A 301 -14.90 -14.74 24.25
CA LEU A 301 -14.32 -15.92 23.61
C LEU A 301 -13.20 -16.52 24.48
N ASN A 302 -13.20 -17.85 24.59
CA ASN A 302 -12.13 -18.56 25.29
C ASN A 302 -10.91 -18.76 24.37
N TYR A 303 -9.75 -18.32 24.85
CA TYR A 303 -8.46 -18.52 24.21
C TYR A 303 -7.41 -18.83 25.27
N LEU A 304 -6.32 -19.49 24.89
CA LEU A 304 -5.18 -19.75 25.78
C LEU A 304 -4.33 -18.49 25.92
N SER A 305 -3.91 -17.90 24.80
CA SER A 305 -3.06 -16.71 24.82
C SER A 305 -3.17 -15.87 23.54
N VAL A 306 -2.94 -14.56 23.68
CA VAL A 306 -2.66 -13.65 22.57
C VAL A 306 -1.24 -13.15 22.74
N THR A 307 -0.41 -13.36 21.72
CA THR A 307 0.97 -12.84 21.69
C THR A 307 1.20 -12.12 20.37
N GLY A 308 2.17 -11.22 20.32
CA GLY A 308 2.47 -10.49 19.11
C GLY A 308 3.88 -9.93 19.09
N ARG A 309 4.35 -9.56 17.90
CA ARG A 309 5.65 -8.93 17.71
C ARG A 309 5.71 -8.17 16.39
N ALA A 310 6.58 -7.16 16.36
CA ALA A 310 7.12 -6.67 15.10
C ALA A 310 8.10 -7.69 14.51
N LYS A 311 8.08 -7.85 13.19
CA LYS A 311 9.03 -8.71 12.49
C LYS A 311 10.45 -8.15 12.65
N SER A 312 11.42 -9.01 12.96
CA SER A 312 12.81 -8.54 13.10
C SER A 312 13.33 -7.99 11.77
N VAL A 313 14.27 -7.03 11.83
CA VAL A 313 14.94 -6.48 10.64
C VAL A 313 15.63 -7.57 9.83
N ALA A 314 16.25 -8.56 10.49
CA ALA A 314 16.90 -9.69 9.83
C ALA A 314 15.91 -10.56 9.07
N SER A 315 14.78 -10.92 9.70
CA SER A 315 13.73 -11.71 9.06
C SER A 315 13.02 -10.94 7.93
N PHE A 316 12.91 -9.61 8.05
CA PHE A 316 12.43 -8.77 6.96
C PHE A 316 13.40 -8.79 5.77
N ALA A 317 14.70 -8.61 6.02
CA ALA A 317 15.74 -8.63 4.99
C ALA A 317 15.78 -9.99 4.25
N GLU A 318 15.72 -11.09 5.01
CA GLU A 318 15.63 -12.44 4.45
C GLU A 318 14.41 -12.57 3.53
N LYS A 319 13.22 -12.14 4.00
CA LYS A 319 11.99 -12.20 3.21
C LYS A 319 12.06 -11.31 1.96
N ALA A 320 12.56 -10.08 2.08
CA ALA A 320 12.78 -9.16 0.97
C ALA A 320 13.74 -9.73 -0.09
N SER A 321 14.70 -10.56 0.34
CA SER A 321 15.67 -11.23 -0.54
C SER A 321 15.18 -12.52 -1.20
N ARG A 322 13.94 -12.96 -0.96
CA ARG A 322 13.42 -14.21 -1.54
C ARG A 322 13.25 -14.13 -3.05
N THR A 323 13.49 -15.25 -3.73
CA THR A 323 13.26 -15.44 -5.16
C THR A 323 12.32 -16.58 -5.45
N ARG A 324 11.60 -16.47 -6.57
CA ARG A 324 10.95 -17.59 -7.23
C ARG A 324 11.33 -17.57 -8.71
N ASP A 325 11.80 -18.70 -9.24
CA ASP A 325 12.22 -18.85 -10.63
C ASP A 325 13.24 -17.79 -11.10
N GLY A 326 14.19 -17.45 -10.22
CA GLY A 326 15.22 -16.44 -10.48
C GLY A 326 14.72 -14.98 -10.47
N LYS A 327 13.43 -14.74 -10.20
CA LYS A 327 12.85 -13.40 -10.03
C LYS A 327 12.67 -13.08 -8.56
N ALA A 328 12.82 -11.80 -8.19
CA ALA A 328 12.51 -11.35 -6.84
C ALA A 328 11.04 -11.62 -6.54
N LEU A 329 10.75 -12.18 -5.36
CA LEU A 329 9.38 -12.41 -4.93
C LEU A 329 8.66 -11.08 -4.64
N PHE A 330 9.42 -10.07 -4.21
CA PHE A 330 8.92 -8.73 -3.91
C PHE A 330 9.67 -7.68 -4.73
N ALA A 331 8.94 -6.85 -5.48
CA ALA A 331 9.53 -5.78 -6.28
C ALA A 331 9.74 -4.51 -5.43
N ASP A 332 8.80 -4.21 -4.54
CA ASP A 332 8.88 -3.23 -3.46
C ASP A 332 8.63 -3.91 -2.11
N PRO A 333 9.68 -4.45 -1.47
CA PRO A 333 9.51 -5.20 -0.23
C PRO A 333 8.86 -4.40 0.91
N LEU A 334 9.00 -3.07 0.94
CA LEU A 334 8.48 -2.25 2.03
C LEU A 334 6.95 -2.13 1.99
N SER A 335 6.35 -2.16 0.80
CA SER A 335 4.89 -2.13 0.62
C SER A 335 4.25 -3.51 0.47
N GLU A 336 4.99 -4.48 -0.09
CA GLU A 336 4.42 -5.80 -0.43
C GLU A 336 4.51 -6.81 0.73
N ILE A 337 5.43 -6.63 1.68
CA ILE A 337 5.54 -7.48 2.85
C ILE A 337 4.51 -7.03 3.90
N GLY A 338 3.37 -7.72 3.98
CA GLY A 338 2.27 -7.38 4.89
C GLY A 338 2.46 -7.84 6.35
N ASP A 339 3.31 -8.84 6.61
CA ASP A 339 3.51 -9.42 7.96
C ASP A 339 4.54 -8.65 8.80
N THR A 340 4.49 -7.32 8.77
CA THR A 340 5.40 -6.46 9.56
C THR A 340 5.05 -6.47 11.04
N ILE A 341 3.76 -6.60 11.37
CA ILE A 341 3.22 -6.88 12.70
C ILE A 341 2.53 -8.24 12.63
N GLY A 342 2.98 -9.17 13.46
CA GLY A 342 2.42 -10.53 13.53
C GLY A 342 1.90 -10.84 14.92
N LEU A 343 0.62 -11.19 15.01
CA LEU A 343 -0.06 -11.67 16.21
C LEU A 343 -0.35 -13.16 16.10
N ARG A 344 -0.44 -13.82 17.25
CA ARG A 344 -0.87 -15.21 17.40
C ARG A 344 -1.96 -15.28 18.45
N VAL A 345 -3.10 -15.83 18.07
CA VAL A 345 -4.20 -16.17 18.96
C VAL A 345 -4.25 -17.67 19.07
N ILE A 346 -3.93 -18.18 20.26
CA ILE A 346 -3.94 -19.62 20.55
C ILE A 346 -5.24 -19.96 21.25
N THR A 347 -6.05 -20.83 20.65
CA THR A 347 -7.30 -21.35 21.20
C THR A 347 -7.14 -22.79 21.68
N TYR A 348 -8.15 -23.35 22.33
CA TYR A 348 -8.09 -24.73 22.83
C TYR A 348 -8.44 -25.75 21.75
N VAL A 349 -9.50 -25.48 20.98
CA VAL A 349 -9.96 -26.41 19.93
C VAL A 349 -10.32 -25.69 18.64
N HIS A 350 -10.64 -26.48 17.62
CA HIS A 350 -10.80 -26.00 16.25
C HIS A 350 -11.97 -25.03 16.05
N SER A 351 -13.13 -25.24 16.69
CA SER A 351 -14.26 -24.33 16.45
C SER A 351 -14.00 -22.91 16.98
N ASP A 352 -13.15 -22.76 18.01
CA ASP A 352 -12.77 -21.45 18.54
C ASP A 352 -11.92 -20.68 17.53
N VAL A 353 -11.11 -21.39 16.72
CA VAL A 353 -10.36 -20.77 15.62
C VAL A 353 -11.31 -20.08 14.64
N ALA A 354 -12.41 -20.76 14.29
CA ALA A 354 -13.44 -20.20 13.40
C ALA A 354 -14.16 -19.01 14.04
N ALA A 355 -14.53 -19.12 15.33
CA ALA A 355 -15.19 -18.03 16.07
C ALA A 355 -14.32 -16.77 16.14
N VAL A 356 -13.03 -16.92 16.47
CA VAL A 356 -12.06 -15.81 16.49
C VAL A 356 -11.89 -15.20 15.10
N ALA A 357 -11.76 -16.03 14.07
CA ALA A 357 -11.55 -15.53 12.71
C ALA A 357 -12.73 -14.70 12.22
N GLN A 358 -13.95 -15.16 12.49
CA GLN A 358 -15.17 -14.45 12.10
C GLN A 358 -15.35 -13.17 12.90
N LEU A 359 -15.13 -13.18 14.22
CA LEU A 359 -15.19 -11.97 15.05
C LEU A 359 -14.23 -10.88 14.53
N LEU A 360 -12.97 -11.24 14.31
CA LEU A 360 -11.99 -10.28 13.79
C LEU A 360 -12.34 -9.80 12.38
N SER A 361 -13.05 -10.61 11.59
CA SER A 361 -13.52 -10.21 10.27
C SER A 361 -14.69 -9.22 10.30
N THR A 362 -15.43 -9.18 11.41
CA THR A 362 -16.52 -8.22 11.64
C THR A 362 -15.99 -6.91 12.22
N GLU A 363 -15.03 -6.98 13.15
CA GLU A 363 -14.50 -5.81 13.88
C GLU A 363 -13.39 -5.06 13.13
N ALA A 364 -12.79 -5.66 12.10
CA ALA A 364 -11.65 -5.08 11.39
C ALA A 364 -11.77 -5.22 9.87
N ASP A 365 -11.05 -4.34 9.15
CA ASP A 365 -10.98 -4.38 7.70
C ASP A 365 -10.08 -5.55 7.26
N VAL A 366 -10.68 -6.64 6.76
CA VAL A 366 -9.96 -7.81 6.25
C VAL A 366 -9.37 -7.52 4.87
N VAL A 367 -8.04 -7.56 4.79
CA VAL A 367 -7.28 -7.44 3.53
C VAL A 367 -7.12 -8.80 2.85
N GLU A 368 -6.88 -9.86 3.63
CA GLU A 368 -6.66 -11.21 3.13
C GLU A 368 -7.04 -12.24 4.21
N ASP A 369 -7.62 -13.37 3.81
CA ASP A 369 -7.98 -14.47 4.70
C ASP A 369 -7.55 -15.81 4.08
N ARG A 370 -6.63 -16.49 4.75
CA ARG A 370 -6.00 -17.72 4.27
C ARG A 370 -6.12 -18.85 5.26
N ASP A 371 -6.63 -19.97 4.76
CA ASP A 371 -6.69 -21.23 5.50
C ASP A 371 -5.54 -22.13 5.06
N MET A 372 -4.44 -22.06 5.81
CA MET A 372 -3.21 -22.76 5.44
C MET A 372 -3.38 -24.28 5.48
N GLY A 373 -4.32 -24.80 6.29
CA GLY A 373 -4.66 -26.21 6.30
C GLY A 373 -5.29 -26.65 4.98
N LYS A 374 -6.28 -25.89 4.49
CA LYS A 374 -6.91 -26.14 3.19
C LYS A 374 -5.95 -25.97 2.02
N GLU A 375 -5.09 -24.95 2.07
CA GLU A 375 -4.06 -24.75 1.04
C GLU A 375 -3.08 -25.93 0.98
N THR A 376 -2.54 -26.34 2.14
CA THR A 376 -1.61 -27.47 2.22
C THR A 376 -2.27 -28.76 1.71
N ALA A 377 -3.53 -29.00 2.08
CA ALA A 377 -4.31 -30.14 1.59
C ALA A 377 -4.54 -30.08 0.07
N SER A 378 -4.81 -28.91 -0.49
CA SER A 378 -4.99 -28.72 -1.94
C SER A 378 -3.71 -28.97 -2.75
N GLU A 379 -2.54 -28.78 -2.13
CA GLU A 379 -1.23 -29.11 -2.69
C GLU A 379 -0.85 -30.60 -2.52
N GLY A 380 -1.76 -31.43 -1.99
CA GLY A 380 -1.52 -32.85 -1.72
C GLY A 380 -0.55 -33.10 -0.56
N ARG A 381 -0.35 -32.10 0.30
CA ARG A 381 0.50 -32.17 1.49
C ARG A 381 -0.38 -32.21 2.75
N PHE A 382 0.12 -32.82 3.81
CA PHE A 382 -0.50 -32.79 5.15
C PHE A 382 0.56 -32.33 6.14
N GLY A 383 0.25 -31.35 7.00
CA GLY A 383 1.24 -30.82 7.95
C GLY A 383 0.83 -29.55 8.66
N TYR A 384 0.86 -28.42 7.95
CA TYR A 384 0.71 -27.10 8.57
C TYR A 384 -0.75 -26.62 8.54
N ALA A 385 -1.36 -26.51 9.73
CA ALA A 385 -2.71 -25.98 9.91
C ALA A 385 -2.69 -24.68 10.73
N SER A 386 -3.18 -23.59 10.14
CA SER A 386 -3.33 -22.28 10.77
C SER A 386 -4.27 -21.42 9.93
N ARG A 387 -5.11 -20.60 10.56
CA ARG A 387 -5.87 -19.55 9.86
C ARG A 387 -5.10 -18.24 9.93
N HIS A 388 -4.81 -17.62 8.80
CA HIS A 388 -4.05 -16.37 8.69
C HIS A 388 -4.98 -15.27 8.21
N LEU A 389 -5.26 -14.30 9.08
CA LEU A 389 -5.99 -13.09 8.74
C LEU A 389 -5.02 -11.92 8.60
N GLN A 390 -5.11 -11.21 7.49
CA GLN A 390 -4.45 -9.93 7.29
C GLN A 390 -5.49 -8.84 7.49
N ILE A 391 -5.39 -8.07 8.57
CA ILE A 391 -6.38 -7.07 8.94
C ILE A 391 -5.77 -5.66 9.02
N ARG A 392 -6.62 -4.64 8.92
CA ARG A 392 -6.36 -3.28 9.40
C ARG A 392 -7.46 -2.90 10.39
N LEU A 393 -7.12 -2.06 11.36
CA LEU A 393 -8.15 -1.49 12.25
C LEU A 393 -9.16 -0.68 11.44
N SER A 394 -10.40 -0.61 11.92
CA SER A 394 -11.43 0.24 11.30
C SER A 394 -11.00 1.71 11.28
N ALA A 395 -11.53 2.52 10.37
CA ALA A 395 -11.15 3.94 10.29
C ALA A 395 -11.40 4.74 11.60
N ALA A 396 -12.34 4.30 12.43
CA ALA A 396 -12.61 4.87 13.74
C ALA A 396 -11.52 4.46 14.75
N ASP A 397 -11.20 3.17 14.81
CA ASP A 397 -10.18 2.62 15.72
C ASP A 397 -8.76 3.08 15.36
N GLN A 398 -8.49 3.37 14.09
CA GLN A 398 -7.23 3.98 13.67
C GLN A 398 -6.97 5.35 14.31
N GLN A 399 -8.01 6.09 14.71
CA GLN A 399 -7.88 7.40 15.35
C GLN A 399 -7.67 7.32 16.86
N THR A 400 -8.09 6.21 17.49
CA THR A 400 -7.91 5.97 18.92
C THR A 400 -6.66 5.15 19.22
N HIS A 401 -6.14 4.43 18.22
CA HIS A 401 -4.95 3.58 18.30
C HIS A 401 -3.86 4.09 17.36
N ASP A 402 -3.30 5.26 17.66
CA ASP A 402 -2.32 5.98 16.82
C ASP A 402 -1.05 5.18 16.50
N ALA A 403 -0.64 4.28 17.41
CA ALA A 403 0.59 3.52 17.24
C ALA A 403 0.43 2.44 16.15
N VAL A 404 -0.70 1.75 16.13
CA VAL A 404 -1.10 0.83 15.05
C VAL A 404 -1.51 1.61 13.81
N GLY A 405 -2.39 2.60 13.94
CA GLY A 405 -2.95 3.38 12.85
C GLY A 405 -3.33 2.51 11.64
N GLY A 406 -2.94 2.94 10.44
CA GLY A 406 -3.20 2.22 9.19
C GLY A 406 -2.28 1.03 8.88
N GLN A 407 -1.48 0.54 9.83
CA GLN A 407 -0.61 -0.62 9.61
C GLN A 407 -1.44 -1.89 9.37
N GLN A 408 -0.89 -2.82 8.57
CA GLN A 408 -1.49 -4.14 8.45
C GLN A 408 -0.98 -5.06 9.56
N ILE A 409 -1.88 -5.84 10.14
CA ILE A 409 -1.60 -6.83 11.17
C ILE A 409 -1.91 -8.21 10.60
N GLN A 410 -0.94 -9.11 10.65
CA GLN A 410 -1.18 -10.53 10.39
C GLN A 410 -1.56 -11.23 11.70
N VAL A 411 -2.78 -11.73 11.83
CA VAL A 411 -3.24 -12.54 12.96
C VAL A 411 -3.23 -14.02 12.56
N GLN A 412 -2.41 -14.82 13.24
CA GLN A 412 -2.36 -16.27 13.06
C GLN A 412 -3.18 -16.92 14.17
N ILE A 413 -4.28 -17.56 13.80
CA ILE A 413 -5.20 -18.20 14.74
C ILE A 413 -4.97 -19.71 14.66
N ARG A 414 -4.76 -20.33 15.82
CA ARG A 414 -4.37 -21.75 15.94
C ARG A 414 -4.91 -22.37 17.21
N THR A 415 -5.13 -23.69 17.19
CA THR A 415 -5.30 -24.46 18.43
C THR A 415 -3.96 -24.61 19.17
N VAL A 416 -4.00 -24.99 20.45
CA VAL A 416 -2.80 -25.29 21.24
C VAL A 416 -1.97 -26.41 20.61
N LEU A 417 -2.62 -27.41 20.02
CA LEU A 417 -1.95 -28.53 19.34
C LEU A 417 -1.28 -28.07 18.03
N GLN A 418 -1.98 -27.27 17.22
CA GLN A 418 -1.42 -26.66 16.02
C GLN A 418 -0.24 -25.74 16.34
N HIS A 419 -0.32 -25.01 17.44
CA HIS A 419 0.77 -24.16 17.92
C HIS A 419 2.00 -25.00 18.31
N ALA A 420 1.81 -26.05 19.12
CA ALA A 420 2.88 -26.95 19.55
C ALA A 420 3.61 -27.59 18.35
N TRP A 421 2.85 -28.09 17.36
CA TRP A 421 3.41 -28.64 16.13
C TRP A 421 4.25 -27.60 15.38
N ALA A 422 3.71 -26.41 15.17
CA ALA A 422 4.35 -25.37 14.38
C ALA A 422 5.60 -24.79 15.05
N GLU A 423 5.64 -24.68 16.38
CA GLU A 423 6.85 -24.27 17.09
C GLU A 423 7.95 -25.34 16.98
N PHE A 424 7.61 -26.62 17.09
CA PHE A 424 8.57 -27.72 16.94
C PHE A 424 9.13 -27.82 15.50
N GLU A 425 8.24 -27.69 14.52
CA GLU A 425 8.62 -27.69 13.09
C GLU A 425 9.49 -26.48 12.75
N HIS A 426 9.11 -25.29 13.21
CA HIS A 426 9.88 -24.08 12.99
C HIS A 426 11.27 -24.18 13.64
N ASP A 427 11.37 -24.64 14.89
CA ASP A 427 12.66 -24.75 15.57
C ASP A 427 13.61 -25.72 14.87
N ILE A 428 13.13 -26.88 14.43
CA ILE A 428 13.95 -27.87 13.72
C ILE A 428 14.39 -27.34 12.35
N ARG A 429 13.50 -26.69 11.59
CA ARG A 429 13.82 -26.17 10.26
C ARG A 429 14.63 -24.87 10.29
N TYR A 430 14.49 -24.04 11.32
CA TYR A 430 15.16 -22.75 11.43
C TYR A 430 16.52 -22.84 12.15
N LYS A 431 16.66 -23.70 13.17
CA LYS A 431 17.92 -23.85 13.93
C LYS A 431 18.83 -24.97 13.38
N GLY A 432 18.32 -25.81 12.47
CA GLY A 432 19.08 -26.94 11.91
C GLY A 432 19.27 -26.85 10.40
N THR A 433 20.51 -26.92 9.92
CA THR A 433 20.80 -27.50 8.61
C THR A 433 20.54 -29.00 8.71
N ILE A 434 19.28 -29.41 8.55
CA ILE A 434 18.91 -30.82 8.48
C ILE A 434 19.69 -31.44 7.32
N PRO A 435 20.57 -32.42 7.57
CA PRO A 435 21.28 -33.13 6.49
C PRO A 435 20.27 -33.65 5.47
N ASP A 436 20.59 -33.51 4.17
CA ASP A 436 19.66 -33.87 3.09
C ASP A 436 19.18 -35.34 3.18
N GLU A 437 19.99 -36.22 3.75
CA GLU A 437 19.67 -37.64 4.02
C GLU A 437 18.51 -37.84 5.03
N HIS A 438 18.31 -36.93 5.97
CA HIS A 438 17.26 -37.03 7.00
C HIS A 438 15.97 -36.29 6.62
N ARG A 439 16.02 -35.41 5.62
CA ARG A 439 14.87 -34.57 5.23
C ARG A 439 13.61 -35.38 4.89
N PRO A 440 13.66 -36.47 4.10
CA PRO A 440 12.47 -37.24 3.77
C PRO A 440 11.84 -37.93 4.99
N ASP A 441 12.65 -38.45 5.91
CA ASP A 441 12.15 -39.09 7.13
C ASP A 441 11.49 -38.07 8.07
N PHE A 442 12.12 -36.90 8.25
CA PHE A 442 11.55 -35.83 9.08
C PHE A 442 10.26 -35.28 8.49
N ASP A 443 10.22 -35.02 7.18
CA ASP A 443 8.98 -34.59 6.50
C ASP A 443 7.84 -35.60 6.74
N ARG A 444 8.13 -36.91 6.60
CA ARG A 444 7.15 -37.97 6.89
C ARG A 444 6.68 -37.95 8.34
N ARG A 445 7.59 -37.80 9.32
CA ARG A 445 7.26 -37.76 10.75
C ARG A 445 6.42 -36.55 11.12
N PHE A 446 6.74 -35.38 10.56
CA PHE A 446 5.95 -34.16 10.74
C PHE A 446 4.54 -34.31 10.20
N THR A 447 4.37 -34.92 9.02
CA THR A 447 3.06 -35.24 8.45
C THR A 447 2.26 -36.20 9.35
N LEU A 448 2.89 -37.26 9.88
CA LEU A 448 2.23 -38.19 10.82
C LEU A 448 1.81 -37.49 12.11
N ALA A 449 2.68 -36.65 12.67
CA ALA A 449 2.38 -35.88 13.87
C ALA A 449 1.21 -34.92 13.64
N ALA A 450 1.15 -34.26 12.48
CA ALA A 450 0.03 -33.38 12.14
C ALA A 450 -1.31 -34.15 12.10
N GLY A 451 -1.33 -35.34 11.51
CA GLY A 451 -2.54 -36.19 11.49
C GLY A 451 -2.99 -36.64 12.88
N LEU A 452 -2.06 -36.98 13.77
CA LEU A 452 -2.38 -37.33 15.16
C LEU A 452 -2.98 -36.15 15.94
N LEU A 453 -2.41 -34.96 15.75
CA LEU A 453 -2.90 -33.75 16.42
C LEU A 453 -4.26 -33.32 15.90
N GLU A 454 -4.53 -33.47 14.60
CA GLU A 454 -5.85 -33.22 14.03
C GLU A 454 -6.90 -34.19 14.62
N LEU A 455 -6.56 -35.47 14.77
CA LEU A 455 -7.44 -36.43 15.42
C LEU A 455 -7.71 -36.04 16.88
N ALA A 456 -6.67 -35.66 17.64
CA ALA A 456 -6.82 -35.22 19.02
C ALA A 456 -7.69 -33.96 19.14
N ASP A 457 -7.53 -32.96 18.25
CA ASP A 457 -8.38 -31.76 18.22
C ASP A 457 -9.86 -32.10 17.94
N ARG A 458 -10.14 -33.10 17.10
CA ARG A 458 -11.51 -33.60 16.87
C ARG A 458 -12.11 -34.27 18.11
N GLU A 459 -11.32 -35.08 18.81
CA GLU A 459 -11.76 -35.71 20.06
C GLU A 459 -12.04 -34.66 21.16
N PHE A 460 -11.16 -33.67 21.32
CA PHE A 460 -11.40 -32.57 22.27
C PHE A 460 -12.64 -31.74 21.93
N SER A 461 -12.87 -31.46 20.64
CA SER A 461 -14.10 -30.80 20.19
C SER A 461 -15.34 -31.63 20.55
N THR A 462 -15.31 -32.94 20.27
CA THR A 462 -16.40 -33.88 20.58
C THR A 462 -16.70 -33.97 22.08
N ILE A 463 -15.66 -34.07 22.92
CA ILE A 463 -15.80 -34.08 24.38
C ILE A 463 -16.48 -32.80 24.85
N ARG A 464 -16.05 -31.65 24.32
CA ARG A 464 -16.60 -30.36 24.68
C ARG A 464 -18.05 -30.20 24.24
N ASP A 465 -18.40 -30.65 23.04
CA ASP A 465 -19.78 -30.60 22.54
C ASP A 465 -20.71 -31.50 23.37
N ARG A 466 -20.24 -32.67 23.81
CA ARG A 466 -21.01 -33.53 24.73
C ARG A 466 -21.22 -32.89 26.10
N LEU A 467 -20.21 -32.21 26.64
CA LEU A 467 -20.35 -31.45 27.88
C LEU A 467 -21.37 -30.31 27.75
N ARG A 468 -21.55 -29.72 26.56
CA ARG A 468 -22.63 -28.72 26.32
C ARG A 468 -24.03 -29.34 26.46
N THR A 469 -24.21 -30.56 25.97
CA THR A 469 -25.52 -31.24 25.95
C THR A 469 -25.89 -31.97 27.24
N GLY A 470 -24.93 -32.17 28.15
CA GLY A 470 -25.01 -33.15 29.24
C GLY A 470 -24.89 -32.58 30.64
N VAL A 471 -25.22 -31.31 30.88
CA VAL A 471 -25.30 -30.76 32.25
C VAL A 471 -26.70 -31.06 32.80
N PRO A 472 -26.90 -32.09 33.65
CA PRO A 472 -28.13 -32.22 34.41
C PRO A 472 -28.26 -31.04 35.39
N GLU A 473 -29.50 -30.69 35.73
CA GLU A 473 -29.81 -29.73 36.80
C GLU A 473 -28.93 -30.00 38.02
N PRO A 474 -28.23 -29.00 38.58
CA PRO A 474 -27.39 -29.22 39.74
C PRO A 474 -28.26 -29.69 40.91
N ASP A 475 -27.97 -30.91 41.39
CA ASP A 475 -28.43 -31.40 42.69
C ASP A 475 -27.87 -30.45 43.76
N MET A 476 -28.73 -29.66 44.38
CA MET A 476 -28.37 -28.62 45.36
C MET A 476 -27.70 -29.22 46.61
N PRO A 477 -26.43 -28.90 46.92
CA PRO A 477 -25.85 -29.17 48.22
C PRO A 477 -25.50 -27.85 48.94
N GLY A 478 -26.34 -27.51 49.92
CA GLY A 478 -25.98 -26.87 51.19
C GLY A 478 -25.02 -25.67 51.22
N ALA A 479 -25.59 -24.50 51.54
CA ALA A 479 -25.07 -23.49 52.46
C ALA A 479 -23.54 -23.43 52.69
N GLY A 480 -22.85 -22.67 51.84
CA GLY A 480 -21.65 -21.94 52.26
C GLY A 480 -22.03 -20.52 52.69
N ASP A 481 -21.29 -19.94 53.63
CA ASP A 481 -21.47 -18.55 54.15
C ASP A 481 -21.22 -17.45 53.09
N ASP A 482 -21.01 -17.81 51.82
CA ASP A 482 -20.78 -16.86 50.72
C ASP A 482 -22.09 -16.68 49.91
N PRO A 483 -22.71 -15.48 49.92
CA PRO A 483 -23.94 -15.22 49.17
C PRO A 483 -23.73 -15.16 47.64
N ARG A 484 -22.50 -15.35 47.14
CA ARG A 484 -22.19 -15.36 45.71
C ARG A 484 -22.60 -16.68 45.05
N ILE A 485 -23.24 -16.57 43.88
CA ILE A 485 -23.45 -17.71 42.99
C ILE A 485 -22.08 -18.26 42.57
N ASN A 486 -21.82 -19.55 42.80
CA ASN A 486 -20.53 -20.14 42.46
C ASN A 486 -20.29 -20.04 40.93
N ALA A 487 -19.06 -19.70 40.51
CA ALA A 487 -18.69 -19.63 39.09
C ALA A 487 -19.00 -20.92 38.32
N GLN A 488 -18.86 -22.10 38.96
CA GLN A 488 -19.20 -23.40 38.36
C GLN A 488 -20.71 -23.59 38.20
N GLU A 489 -21.49 -23.20 39.20
CA GLU A 489 -22.95 -23.23 39.17
C GLU A 489 -23.49 -22.27 38.11
N LEU A 490 -22.91 -21.06 38.03
CA LEU A 490 -23.25 -20.08 37.02
C LEU A 490 -22.90 -20.57 35.60
N ALA A 491 -21.74 -21.20 35.43
CA ALA A 491 -21.36 -21.79 34.15
C ALA A 491 -22.33 -22.90 33.71
N ALA A 492 -22.71 -23.79 34.63
CA ALA A 492 -23.70 -24.84 34.38
C ALA A 492 -25.06 -24.26 33.99
N PHE A 493 -25.54 -23.26 34.74
CA PHE A 493 -26.80 -22.56 34.47
C PHE A 493 -26.80 -21.88 33.10
N LEU A 494 -25.75 -21.11 32.77
CA LEU A 494 -25.66 -20.41 31.49
C LEU A 494 -25.49 -21.36 30.29
N ALA A 495 -24.87 -22.53 30.49
CA ALA A 495 -24.79 -23.56 29.45
C ALA A 495 -26.17 -24.11 29.07
N GLY A 496 -27.07 -24.25 30.06
CA GLY A 496 -28.47 -24.62 29.83
C GLY A 496 -29.29 -23.51 29.15
N GLN A 497 -29.04 -22.25 29.52
CA GLN A 497 -29.78 -21.10 28.98
C GLN A 497 -29.34 -20.69 27.56
N TYR A 498 -28.05 -20.84 27.24
CA TYR A 498 -27.45 -20.42 25.98
C TYR A 498 -26.74 -21.59 25.28
N ALA A 499 -27.53 -22.58 24.84
CA ALA A 499 -27.00 -23.80 24.21
C ALA A 499 -26.05 -23.55 23.04
N GLU A 500 -26.26 -22.46 22.28
CA GLU A 500 -25.46 -22.08 21.10
C GLU A 500 -24.21 -21.23 21.40
N ALA A 501 -24.03 -20.77 22.64
CA ALA A 501 -22.93 -19.86 22.99
C ALA A 501 -21.57 -20.57 23.07
N SER A 502 -20.51 -19.81 22.72
CA SER A 502 -19.12 -20.26 22.92
C SER A 502 -18.78 -20.30 24.41
N TRP A 503 -17.88 -21.21 24.80
CA TRP A 503 -17.37 -21.28 26.18
C TRP A 503 -16.63 -19.99 26.55
N SER A 504 -16.84 -19.48 27.76
CA SER A 504 -16.09 -18.35 28.31
C SER A 504 -14.99 -18.84 29.27
N ARG A 505 -14.02 -17.99 29.60
CA ARG A 505 -12.96 -18.33 30.57
C ARG A 505 -13.55 -18.57 31.97
N PRO A 506 -13.02 -19.50 32.79
CA PRO A 506 -13.45 -19.67 34.19
C PRO A 506 -13.42 -18.37 35.00
N ASP A 507 -12.38 -17.55 34.80
CA ASP A 507 -12.25 -16.26 35.48
C ASP A 507 -13.35 -15.26 35.09
N HIS A 508 -13.91 -15.37 33.87
CA HIS A 508 -15.04 -14.53 33.44
C HIS A 508 -16.32 -14.89 34.18
N TYR A 509 -16.55 -16.17 34.49
CA TYR A 509 -17.68 -16.60 35.32
C TYR A 509 -17.54 -16.11 36.76
N ALA A 510 -16.33 -16.16 37.33
CA ALA A 510 -16.05 -15.61 38.66
C ALA A 510 -16.25 -14.09 38.70
N TRP A 511 -15.78 -13.37 37.67
CA TRP A 511 -15.95 -11.93 37.55
C TRP A 511 -17.42 -11.52 37.43
N ILE A 512 -18.19 -12.12 36.50
CA ILE A 512 -19.59 -11.74 36.31
C ILE A 512 -20.46 -12.18 37.49
N SER A 513 -20.13 -13.28 38.19
CA SER A 513 -20.76 -13.64 39.46
C SER A 513 -20.59 -12.52 40.51
N GLY A 514 -19.42 -11.88 40.58
CA GLY A 514 -19.21 -10.71 41.43
C GLY A 514 -20.13 -9.54 41.08
N LEU A 515 -20.37 -9.28 39.78
CA LEU A 515 -21.30 -8.23 39.34
C LEU A 515 -22.76 -8.56 39.65
N VAL A 516 -23.14 -9.83 39.48
CA VAL A 516 -24.48 -10.34 39.81
C VAL A 516 -24.76 -10.13 41.31
N LEU A 517 -23.78 -10.43 42.19
CA LEU A 517 -23.89 -10.12 43.60
C LEU A 517 -23.99 -8.62 43.87
N GLU A 518 -23.21 -7.78 43.18
CA GLU A 518 -23.24 -6.32 43.35
C GLU A 518 -24.60 -5.70 42.96
N LEU A 519 -25.31 -6.34 42.03
CA LEU A 519 -26.70 -6.01 41.70
C LEU A 519 -27.71 -6.43 42.77
N GLY A 520 -27.28 -7.20 43.76
CA GLY A 520 -28.11 -7.79 44.82
C GLY A 520 -28.77 -9.10 44.43
N ILE A 521 -28.34 -9.74 43.34
CA ILE A 521 -28.82 -11.05 42.92
C ILE A 521 -27.98 -12.11 43.64
N THR A 522 -28.63 -12.93 44.46
CA THR A 522 -27.97 -13.90 45.36
C THR A 522 -28.30 -15.35 45.02
N SER A 523 -29.22 -15.59 44.08
CA SER A 523 -29.59 -16.95 43.66
C SER A 523 -29.76 -17.09 42.15
N LEU A 524 -29.61 -18.33 41.65
CA LEU A 524 -29.85 -18.65 40.23
C LEU A 524 -31.31 -18.41 39.81
N ALA A 525 -32.27 -18.55 40.73
CA ALA A 525 -33.68 -18.29 40.46
C ALA A 525 -33.92 -16.80 40.16
N GLU A 526 -33.40 -15.90 41.01
CA GLU A 526 -33.46 -14.45 40.78
C GLU A 526 -32.77 -14.07 39.47
N LEU A 527 -31.61 -14.66 39.16
CA LEU A 527 -30.90 -14.43 37.90
C LEU A 527 -31.72 -14.91 36.68
N ALA A 528 -32.38 -16.06 36.79
CA ALA A 528 -33.21 -16.60 35.72
C ALA A 528 -34.42 -15.71 35.44
N ASP A 529 -35.02 -15.10 36.47
CA ASP A 529 -36.13 -14.17 36.31
C ASP A 529 -35.68 -12.91 35.54
N VAL A 530 -34.53 -12.34 35.90
CA VAL A 530 -33.94 -11.21 35.16
C VAL A 530 -33.69 -11.54 33.70
N ILE A 531 -33.06 -12.70 33.41
CA ILE A 531 -32.78 -13.10 32.02
C ILE A 531 -34.08 -13.31 31.24
N ARG A 532 -35.14 -13.83 31.86
CA ARG A 532 -36.42 -14.12 31.21
C ARG A 532 -37.18 -12.85 30.84
N GLU A 533 -37.00 -11.76 31.59
CA GLU A 533 -37.60 -10.46 31.30
C GLU A 533 -36.95 -9.74 30.11
N VAL A 534 -35.79 -10.23 29.65
CA VAL A 534 -35.00 -9.62 28.58
C VAL A 534 -35.12 -10.43 27.29
N ASP A 535 -35.44 -9.77 26.17
CA ASP A 535 -35.51 -10.43 24.87
C ASP A 535 -34.11 -10.62 24.28
N SER A 536 -33.59 -11.85 24.37
CA SER A 536 -32.29 -12.22 23.81
C SER A 536 -32.19 -12.05 22.29
N THR A 537 -33.31 -12.18 21.57
CA THR A 537 -33.33 -11.99 20.11
C THR A 537 -33.13 -10.52 19.76
N GLN A 538 -33.79 -9.64 20.51
CA GLN A 538 -33.64 -8.19 20.37
C GLN A 538 -32.21 -7.75 20.71
N ILE A 539 -31.58 -8.33 21.73
CA ILE A 539 -30.16 -8.08 22.03
C ILE A 539 -29.29 -8.49 20.83
N ASP A 540 -29.45 -9.71 20.32
CA ASP A 540 -28.64 -10.24 19.23
C ASP A 540 -28.76 -9.34 17.97
N GLU A 541 -29.98 -8.88 17.65
CA GLU A 541 -30.25 -7.95 16.54
C GLU A 541 -29.62 -6.56 16.76
N ARG A 542 -29.82 -5.93 17.92
CA ARG A 542 -29.32 -4.58 18.22
C ARG A 542 -27.80 -4.52 18.35
N MET A 543 -27.19 -5.60 18.84
CA MET A 543 -25.74 -5.72 18.92
C MET A 543 -25.10 -6.09 17.59
N GLY A 544 -25.88 -6.55 16.62
CA GLY A 544 -25.41 -6.95 15.29
C GLY A 544 -24.61 -8.26 15.32
N TYR A 545 -24.91 -9.15 16.26
CA TYR A 545 -24.19 -10.41 16.39
C TYR A 545 -24.48 -11.34 15.21
N THR A 546 -23.47 -11.57 14.37
CA THR A 546 -23.58 -12.53 13.25
C THR A 546 -23.44 -13.99 13.72
N ASN A 547 -22.84 -14.20 14.90
CA ASN A 547 -22.71 -15.49 15.59
C ASN A 547 -23.03 -15.34 17.08
N PRO A 548 -23.40 -16.43 17.79
CA PRO A 548 -23.65 -16.37 19.22
C PRO A 548 -22.38 -15.96 20.00
N PRO A 549 -22.40 -14.85 20.76
CA PRO A 549 -21.28 -14.49 21.62
C PRO A 549 -21.14 -15.48 22.78
N GLY A 550 -20.04 -15.38 23.54
CA GLY A 550 -19.81 -16.24 24.70
C GLY A 550 -20.94 -16.14 25.74
N ALA A 551 -21.17 -17.20 26.51
CA ALA A 551 -22.28 -17.27 27.46
C ALA A 551 -22.23 -16.15 28.52
N VAL A 552 -21.03 -15.81 29.01
CA VAL A 552 -20.82 -14.68 29.93
C VAL A 552 -21.16 -13.36 29.25
N ARG A 553 -20.85 -13.21 27.96
CA ARG A 553 -21.14 -11.98 27.22
C ARG A 553 -22.63 -11.77 26.99
N ARG A 554 -23.37 -12.84 26.70
CA ARG A 554 -24.84 -12.80 26.64
C ARG A 554 -25.46 -12.39 27.96
N LEU A 555 -24.97 -12.97 29.06
CA LEU A 555 -25.40 -12.56 30.40
C LEU A 555 -25.09 -11.08 30.65
N ASP A 556 -23.89 -10.63 30.27
CA ASP A 556 -23.44 -9.26 30.43
C ASP A 556 -24.34 -8.25 29.68
N ASP A 557 -24.76 -8.58 28.44
CA ASP A 557 -25.73 -7.78 27.68
C ASP A 557 -27.13 -7.83 28.29
N ALA A 558 -27.57 -8.99 28.77
CA ALA A 558 -28.87 -9.13 29.41
C ALA A 558 -28.96 -8.28 30.69
N LEU A 559 -27.93 -8.31 31.53
CA LEU A 559 -27.83 -7.47 32.73
C LEU A 559 -27.75 -5.98 32.37
N LEU A 560 -27.01 -5.63 31.32
CA LEU A 560 -26.94 -4.25 30.83
C LEU A 560 -28.30 -3.76 30.32
N MET A 561 -29.05 -4.59 29.59
CA MET A 561 -30.41 -4.24 29.12
C MET A 561 -31.39 -4.14 30.28
N ALA A 562 -31.35 -5.06 31.26
CA ALA A 562 -32.26 -5.08 32.40
C ALA A 562 -32.05 -3.90 33.37
N TYR A 563 -30.79 -3.54 33.63
CA TYR A 563 -30.46 -2.57 34.69
C TYR A 563 -29.87 -1.25 34.18
N GLY A 564 -29.51 -1.15 32.90
CA GLY A 564 -28.99 0.05 32.25
C GLY A 564 -27.91 0.75 33.05
N ASP A 565 -28.14 2.04 33.31
CA ASP A 565 -27.27 2.93 34.06
C ASP A 565 -26.90 2.44 35.48
N ARG A 566 -27.75 1.63 36.13
CA ARG A 566 -27.41 0.98 37.41
C ARG A 566 -26.30 -0.07 37.21
N TYR A 567 -26.35 -0.84 36.13
CA TYR A 567 -25.30 -1.80 35.79
C TYR A 567 -23.99 -1.10 35.44
N VAL A 568 -24.06 0.00 34.67
CA VAL A 568 -22.86 0.75 34.26
C VAL A 568 -22.09 1.30 35.46
N ARG A 569 -22.78 1.70 36.53
CA ARG A 569 -22.18 2.29 37.74
C ARG A 569 -21.64 1.30 38.76
N LEU A 570 -21.76 -0.01 38.54
CA LEU A 570 -21.19 -1.00 39.44
C LEU A 570 -19.68 -0.79 39.60
N HIS A 571 -19.17 -0.97 40.81
CA HIS A 571 -17.76 -0.90 41.15
C HIS A 571 -16.93 -1.85 40.28
N GLY A 572 -17.41 -3.08 40.09
CA GLY A 572 -16.75 -4.04 39.20
C GLY A 572 -16.71 -3.62 37.72
N ASN A 573 -17.52 -2.64 37.32
CA ASN A 573 -17.60 -2.08 35.96
C ASN A 573 -16.84 -0.75 35.78
N ALA A 574 -16.22 -0.20 36.84
CA ALA A 574 -15.60 1.14 36.82
C ALA A 574 -14.56 1.33 35.70
N HIS A 575 -13.82 0.27 35.34
CA HIS A 575 -12.78 0.30 34.32
C HIS A 575 -13.32 0.24 32.87
N ARG A 576 -14.60 -0.10 32.67
CA ARG A 576 -15.20 -0.34 31.35
C ARG A 576 -16.48 0.46 31.09
N VAL A 577 -16.68 1.55 31.83
CA VAL A 577 -17.84 2.45 31.70
C VAL A 577 -18.03 2.93 30.25
N ALA A 578 -16.95 3.36 29.57
CA ALA A 578 -17.05 3.85 28.20
C ALA A 578 -17.55 2.79 27.21
N LEU A 579 -17.03 1.56 27.31
CA LEU A 579 -17.49 0.42 26.51
C LEU A 579 -18.96 0.10 26.82
N LEU A 580 -19.31 0.05 28.10
CA LEU A 580 -20.68 -0.21 28.54
C LEU A 580 -21.67 0.83 28.01
N ARG A 581 -21.31 2.11 27.99
CA ARG A 581 -22.15 3.18 27.42
C ARG A 581 -22.32 3.05 25.91
N ALA A 582 -21.26 2.66 25.19
CA ALA A 582 -21.36 2.43 23.75
C ALA A 582 -22.31 1.25 23.45
N ARG A 583 -22.25 0.18 24.25
CA ARG A 583 -23.16 -0.97 24.15
C ARG A 583 -24.58 -0.63 24.58
N GLU A 584 -24.76 0.10 25.68
CA GLU A 584 -26.06 0.59 26.16
C GLU A 584 -26.74 1.44 25.08
N ALA A 585 -25.98 2.32 24.40
CA ALA A 585 -26.49 3.11 23.29
C ALA A 585 -26.97 2.24 22.11
N LYS A 586 -26.23 1.19 21.74
CA LYS A 586 -26.68 0.22 20.72
C LYS A 586 -27.94 -0.51 21.15
N LEU A 587 -27.97 -0.98 22.40
CA LEU A 587 -29.11 -1.68 22.99
C LEU A 587 -30.33 -0.77 23.16
N GLY A 588 -30.18 0.55 23.25
CA GLY A 588 -31.26 1.53 23.39
C GLY A 588 -31.73 2.19 22.08
N ALA A 589 -31.02 2.00 20.96
CA ALA A 589 -31.26 2.72 19.69
C ALA A 589 -32.52 2.29 18.89
N GLY A 590 -33.59 1.87 19.56
CA GLY A 590 -34.81 1.37 18.92
C GLY A 590 -36.11 1.65 19.67
N GLU A 591 -36.19 2.74 20.42
CA GLU A 591 -37.47 3.36 20.84
C GLU A 591 -37.90 4.46 19.85
#